data_AF-A0A7Y9FQ56-F1
#
_entry.id   AF-A0A7Y9FQ56-F1
#
_cell.length_a   1.000
_cell.length_b   1.000
_cell.length_c   1.000
_cell.angle_alpha   90.00
_cell.angle_beta   90.00
_cell.angle_gamma   90.00
#
_symmetry.space_group_name_H-M   'P 1'
#
loop_
_entity.id
_entity.type
_entity.pdbx_description
1 polymer ?
#
loop_
_entity_poly.entity_id
_entity_poly.type
_entity_poly.pdbx_seq_one_letter_code
_entity_poly.pdbx_strand_id
1 'polypeptide(L)'
;MFKGQTMAFADDMTNALDMALVAARTEYRDAVVELATREAAKPVSSARDPADIDRIHHARTRVIGLDAAREELSRMIDEGALPPGV
;
A
#
# COMPACT_ATOMS: atom_id res chain seq x y z
N MET A 1 28.16 -18.74 7.93
CA MET A 1 28.02 -17.27 7.90
C MET A 1 26.76 -16.77 7.14
N PHE A 2 26.04 -17.59 6.38
CA PHE A 2 24.91 -17.14 5.54
C PHE A 2 23.63 -16.73 6.29
N LYS A 3 23.35 -17.32 7.46
CA LYS A 3 22.09 -17.08 8.21
C LYS A 3 21.92 -15.63 8.71
N GLY A 4 23.03 -14.94 9.02
CA GLY A 4 22.99 -13.55 9.50
C GLY A 4 22.71 -12.52 8.41
N GLN A 5 23.16 -12.75 7.17
CA GLN A 5 22.89 -11.85 6.03
C GLN A 5 21.44 -11.95 5.56
N THR A 6 20.87 -13.16 5.52
CA THR A 6 19.48 -13.38 5.11
C THR A 6 18.48 -12.72 6.07
N MET A 7 18.79 -12.69 7.37
CA MET A 7 17.95 -12.05 8.38
C MET A 7 17.99 -10.53 8.27
N ALA A 8 19.18 -9.93 8.12
CA ALA A 8 19.32 -8.49 7.91
C ALA A 8 18.57 -8.00 6.65
N PHE A 9 18.62 -8.78 5.56
CA PHE A 9 17.87 -8.47 4.34
C PHE A 9 16.35 -8.49 4.55
N ALA A 10 15.84 -9.48 5.29
CA ALA A 10 14.42 -9.58 5.59
C ALA A 10 13.92 -8.43 6.47
N ASP A 11 14.75 -7.98 7.41
CA ASP A 11 14.46 -6.82 8.26
C ASP A 11 14.43 -5.52 7.42
N ASP A 12 15.39 -5.33 6.53
CA ASP A 12 15.43 -4.16 5.63
C ASP A 12 14.22 -4.13 4.68
N MET A 13 13.86 -5.28 4.10
CA MET A 13 12.71 -5.39 3.21
C MET A 13 11.39 -5.20 3.95
N THR A 14 11.29 -5.73 5.17
CA THR A 14 10.18 -5.49 6.09
C THR A 14 10.00 -4.00 6.35
N ASN A 15 11.07 -3.31 6.74
CA ASN A 15 11.04 -1.87 7.01
C ASN A 15 10.64 -1.06 5.76
N ALA A 16 11.18 -1.43 4.59
CA ALA A 16 10.84 -0.78 3.33
C ALA A 16 9.36 -0.95 2.98
N LEU A 17 8.80 -2.15 3.15
CA LEU A 17 7.38 -2.43 2.92
C LEU A 17 6.49 -1.68 3.91
N ASP A 18 6.85 -1.64 5.19
CA ASP A 18 6.10 -0.92 6.22
C ASP A 18 6.06 0.59 5.93
N MET A 19 7.20 1.18 5.53
CA MET A 19 7.26 2.58 5.11
C MET A 19 6.43 2.85 3.84
N ALA A 20 6.51 1.95 2.85
CA ALA A 20 5.71 2.05 1.63
C ALA A 20 4.20 1.93 1.93
N LEU A 21 3.80 1.08 2.87
CA LEU A 21 2.42 0.92 3.33
C LEU A 21 1.91 2.18 4.01
N VAL A 22 2.70 2.79 4.90
CA VAL A 22 2.34 4.07 5.54
C VAL A 22 2.13 5.16 4.49
N ALA A 23 3.03 5.26 3.50
CA ALA A 23 2.90 6.22 2.41
C ALA A 23 1.63 5.95 1.57
N ALA A 24 1.40 4.72 1.13
CA ALA A 24 0.24 4.35 0.33
C ALA A 24 -1.10 4.56 1.08
N ARG A 25 -1.14 4.28 2.39
CA ARG A 25 -2.32 4.55 3.23
C ARG A 25 -2.58 6.05 3.38
N THR A 26 -1.53 6.86 3.45
CA THR A 26 -1.64 8.32 3.48
C THR A 26 -2.20 8.84 2.15
N GLU A 27 -1.62 8.41 1.02
CA GLU A 27 -2.12 8.77 -0.32
C GLU A 27 -3.58 8.37 -0.53
N TYR A 28 -3.98 7.19 -0.06
CA TYR A 28 -5.38 6.74 -0.13
C TYR A 28 -6.31 7.64 0.68
N ARG A 29 -5.93 8.00 1.91
CA ARG A 29 -6.73 8.93 2.75
C ARG A 29 -6.84 10.30 2.09
N ASP A 30 -5.75 10.82 1.57
CA ASP A 30 -5.73 12.12 0.89
C ASP A 30 -6.63 12.11 -0.35
N ALA A 31 -6.57 11.05 -1.16
CA ALA A 31 -7.45 10.89 -2.32
C ALA A 31 -8.94 10.83 -1.94
N VAL A 32 -9.27 10.15 -0.83
CA VAL A 32 -10.64 10.09 -0.30
C VAL A 32 -11.12 11.47 0.18
N VAL A 33 -10.30 12.20 0.93
CA VAL A 33 -10.62 13.55 1.42
C VAL A 33 -10.77 14.55 0.27
N GLU A 34 -9.88 14.48 -0.71
CA GLU A 34 -9.93 15.30 -1.92
C GLU A 34 -11.20 15.05 -2.72
N LEU A 35 -11.56 13.78 -2.94
CA LEU A 35 -12.81 13.45 -3.62
C LEU A 35 -14.03 13.94 -2.82
N ALA A 36 -14.08 13.66 -1.52
CA ALA A 36 -15.19 14.09 -0.68
C ALA A 36 -15.37 15.63 -0.73
N THR A 37 -14.27 16.37 -0.73
CA THR A 37 -14.27 17.83 -0.84
C THR A 37 -14.79 18.29 -2.20
N ARG A 38 -14.31 17.68 -3.29
CA ARG A 38 -14.78 17.98 -4.66
C ARG A 38 -16.26 17.66 -4.83
N GLU A 39 -16.69 16.49 -4.36
CA GLU A 39 -18.08 16.06 -4.42
C GLU A 39 -19.00 16.95 -3.56
N ALA A 40 -18.54 17.42 -2.40
CA ALA A 40 -19.31 18.35 -1.58
C ALA A 40 -19.48 19.73 -2.24
N ALA A 41 -18.49 20.15 -3.04
CA ALA A 41 -18.54 21.42 -3.79
C ALA A 41 -19.41 21.35 -5.05
N LYS A 42 -19.78 20.14 -5.53
CA LYS A 42 -20.63 20.00 -6.72
C LYS A 42 -22.05 20.52 -6.45
N PRO A 43 -22.65 21.28 -7.38
CA PRO A 43 -24.03 21.70 -7.25
C PRO A 43 -24.98 20.49 -7.23
N VAL A 44 -26.01 20.56 -6.39
CA VAL A 44 -27.04 19.52 -6.31
C VAL A 44 -27.94 19.66 -7.54
N SER A 45 -27.77 18.76 -8.51
CA SER A 45 -28.51 18.71 -9.76
C SER A 45 -28.87 17.27 -10.10
N SER A 46 -29.99 17.06 -10.80
CA SER A 46 -30.38 15.76 -11.34
C SER A 46 -29.43 15.24 -12.43
N ALA A 47 -28.62 16.11 -13.04
CA ALA A 47 -27.61 15.79 -14.04
C ALA A 47 -26.18 15.88 -13.47
N ARG A 48 -25.98 15.45 -12.21
CA ARG A 48 -24.68 15.53 -11.56
C ARG A 48 -23.68 14.57 -12.20
N ASP A 49 -22.52 15.10 -12.58
CA ASP A 49 -21.42 14.28 -13.10
C ASP A 49 -20.97 13.24 -12.07
N PRO A 50 -20.67 12.00 -12.50
CA PRO A 50 -20.12 10.96 -11.64
C PRO A 50 -18.88 11.41 -10.86
N ALA A 51 -18.63 10.76 -9.73
CA ALA A 51 -17.40 10.94 -8.98
C ALA A 51 -16.21 10.34 -9.75
N ASP A 52 -15.12 11.09 -9.85
CA ASP A 52 -13.84 10.59 -10.36
C ASP A 52 -13.14 9.81 -9.25
N ILE A 53 -13.27 8.48 -9.29
CA ILE A 53 -12.77 7.56 -8.27
C ILE A 53 -11.42 6.93 -8.64
N ASP A 54 -10.85 7.24 -9.80
CA ASP A 54 -9.69 6.51 -10.33
C ASP A 54 -8.48 6.63 -9.41
N ARG A 55 -8.26 7.82 -8.84
CA ARG A 55 -7.17 8.06 -7.89
C ARG A 55 -7.35 7.27 -6.60
N ILE A 56 -8.58 7.15 -6.09
CA ILE A 56 -8.90 6.33 -4.91
C ILE A 56 -8.66 4.85 -5.23
N HIS A 57 -9.12 4.39 -6.39
CA HIS A 57 -8.96 3.01 -6.81
C HIS A 57 -7.48 2.64 -6.94
N HIS A 58 -6.70 3.49 -7.61
CA HIS A 58 -5.25 3.30 -7.75
C HIS A 58 -4.54 3.23 -6.39
N ALA A 59 -4.79 4.21 -5.50
CA ALA A 59 -4.18 4.22 -4.18
C ALA A 59 -4.59 3.00 -3.34
N ARG A 60 -5.85 2.57 -3.42
CA ARG A 60 -6.35 1.36 -2.75
C ARG A 60 -5.67 0.10 -3.26
N THR A 61 -5.55 -0.06 -4.57
CA THR A 61 -4.88 -1.20 -5.19
C THR A 61 -3.42 -1.27 -4.77
N ARG A 62 -2.74 -0.13 -4.66
CA ARG A 62 -1.38 -0.05 -4.15
C ARG A 62 -1.27 -0.51 -2.69
N VAL A 63 -2.19 -0.09 -1.82
CA VAL A 63 -2.24 -0.56 -0.42
C VAL A 63 -2.41 -2.08 -0.35
N ILE A 64 -3.37 -2.63 -1.10
CA ILE A 64 -3.64 -4.08 -1.12
C ILE A 64 -2.40 -4.86 -1.59
N GLY A 65 -1.76 -4.41 -2.67
CA GLY A 65 -0.56 -5.07 -3.19
C GLY A 65 0.61 -5.07 -2.20
N LEU A 66 0.80 -3.96 -1.49
CA LEU A 66 1.85 -3.85 -0.48
C LEU A 66 1.54 -4.68 0.79
N ASP A 67 0.28 -4.73 1.23
CA ASP A 67 -0.14 -5.54 2.37
C ASP A 67 0.07 -7.04 2.04
N ALA A 68 -0.32 -7.47 0.84
CA ALA A 68 -0.07 -8.83 0.36
C ALA A 68 1.43 -9.17 0.28
N ALA A 69 2.26 -8.25 -0.22
CA ALA A 69 3.71 -8.44 -0.26
C ALA A 69 4.32 -8.55 1.14
N ARG A 70 3.80 -7.79 2.11
CA ARG A 70 4.24 -7.82 3.51
C ARG A 70 3.86 -9.13 4.19
N GLU A 71 2.64 -9.61 3.96
CA GLU A 71 2.17 -10.91 4.46
C GLU A 71 2.98 -12.07 3.86
N GLU A 72 3.28 -12.02 2.56
CA GLU A 72 4.13 -13.01 1.90
C GLU A 72 5.53 -13.04 2.52
N LEU A 73 6.15 -11.87 2.69
CA LEU A 73 7.48 -11.78 3.30
C LEU A 73 7.47 -12.33 4.74
N SER A 74 6.43 -12.02 5.53
CA SER A 74 6.29 -12.57 6.88
C SER A 74 6.24 -14.09 6.85
N ARG A 75 5.46 -14.66 5.92
CA ARG A 75 5.37 -16.12 5.75
C ARG A 75 6.71 -16.74 5.36
N MET A 76 7.44 -16.12 4.44
CA MET A 76 8.77 -16.59 4.03
C MET A 76 9.79 -16.55 5.17
N ILE A 77 9.72 -15.55 6.05
CA ILE A 77 10.54 -15.47 7.26
C ILE A 77 10.19 -16.61 8.22
N ASP A 78 8.90 -16.82 8.49
CA ASP A 78 8.41 -17.85 9.42
C ASP A 78 8.73 -19.28 8.94
N GLU A 79 8.63 -19.53 7.64
CA GLU A 79 8.97 -20.81 7.01
C GLU A 79 10.48 -21.01 6.84
N GLY A 80 11.29 -19.97 7.05
CA GLY A 80 12.74 -19.99 6.77
C GLY A 80 13.06 -20.14 5.28
N ALA A 81 12.10 -19.79 4.40
CA ALA A 81 12.16 -19.94 2.95
C ALA A 81 12.75 -18.71 2.23
N LEU A 82 13.41 -17.81 2.97
CA LEU A 82 14.05 -16.63 2.40
C LEU A 82 15.12 -17.05 1.37
N PRO A 83 15.10 -16.48 0.15
CA PRO A 83 16.08 -16.81 -0.87
C PRO A 83 17.49 -16.44 -0.38
N PRO A 84 18.49 -17.29 -0.63
CA PRO A 84 19.87 -16.97 -0.28
C PRO A 84 20.36 -15.82 -1.18
N GLY A 85 20.63 -14.66 -0.56
CA GLY A 85 21.41 -13.54 -1.09
C GLY A 85 21.23 -13.25 -2.58
N VAL A 86 20.21 -12.48 -2.92
CA VAL A 86 20.21 -11.64 -4.14
C VAL A 86 20.76 -10.26 -3.81
#